data_AF-A0A2G8Y134-F1
#
_entry.id   AF-A0A2G8Y134-F1
#
_cell.length_a   1.000
_cell.length_b   1.000
_cell.length_c   1.000
_cell.angle_alpha   90.00
_cell.angle_beta   90.00
_cell.angle_gamma   90.00
#
_symmetry.space_group_name_H-M   'P 1'
#
loop_
_entity.id
_entity.type
_entity.pdbx_description
1 polymer ?
#
loop_
_entity_poly.entity_id
_entity_poly.type
_entity_poly.pdbx_seq_one_letter_code
_entity_poly.pdbx_strand_id
1 'polypeptide(L)'
;IIMDTSTPEGKAAAVHFELSRPGSVHWGSGFDIDVVEDALNIGVVVLSHETGGVYARASRTDVKRPYYILIYYYSGQHFQQAGIRHHDKGSGSMEIRSAFSADEVPDFVLRLHREDCRQPLFPEAAEGKQ
;
A
#
# COMPACT_ATOMS: atom_id res chain seq x y z
N ILE A 1 -8.52 -20.57 22.69
CA ILE A 1 -8.73 -21.82 21.92
C ILE A 1 -7.39 -22.53 21.90
N ILE A 2 -7.33 -23.83 22.22
CA ILE A 2 -6.11 -24.62 22.09
C ILE A 2 -6.20 -25.35 20.76
N MET A 3 -5.25 -25.11 19.86
CA MET A 3 -5.20 -25.74 18.53
C MET A 3 -4.08 -26.77 18.51
N ASP A 4 -4.37 -27.96 17.97
CA ASP A 4 -3.35 -28.96 17.71
C ASP A 4 -2.52 -28.55 16.49
N THR A 5 -1.23 -28.34 16.68
CA THR A 5 -0.28 -27.93 15.65
C THR A 5 0.69 -29.03 15.25
N SER A 6 0.38 -30.29 15.62
CA SER A 6 1.20 -31.45 15.25
C SER A 6 1.12 -31.79 13.76
N THR A 7 0.05 -31.39 13.06
CA THR A 7 -0.16 -31.62 11.63
C THR A 7 -0.01 -30.33 10.80
N PRO A 8 0.33 -30.42 9.50
CA PRO A 8 0.34 -29.27 8.60
C PRO A 8 -0.98 -28.51 8.57
N GLU A 9 -2.11 -29.21 8.59
CA GLU A 9 -3.46 -28.64 8.57
C GLU A 9 -3.76 -27.90 9.87
N GLY A 10 -3.34 -28.46 11.01
CA GLY A 10 -3.47 -27.82 12.32
C GLY A 10 -2.65 -26.53 12.44
N LYS A 11 -1.46 -26.51 11.85
CA LYS A 11 -0.64 -25.29 11.73
C LYS A 11 -1.31 -24.24 10.85
N ALA A 12 -1.85 -24.64 9.70
CA ALA A 12 -2.56 -23.73 8.81
C ALA A 12 -3.80 -23.11 9.48
N ALA A 13 -4.56 -23.90 10.23
CA ALA A 13 -5.71 -23.43 11.01
C ALA A 13 -5.30 -22.45 12.12
N ALA A 14 -4.18 -22.70 12.81
CA ALA A 14 -3.65 -21.80 13.83
C ALA A 14 -3.20 -20.46 13.23
N VAL A 15 -2.49 -20.47 12.11
CA VAL A 15 -2.10 -19.26 11.37
C VAL A 15 -3.33 -18.49 10.91
N HIS A 16 -4.32 -19.17 10.31
CA HIS A 16 -5.56 -18.54 9.89
C HIS A 16 -6.30 -17.89 11.07
N PHE A 17 -6.38 -18.58 12.21
CA PHE A 17 -7.04 -18.04 13.40
C PHE A 17 -6.36 -16.80 13.95
N GLU A 18 -5.03 -16.79 14.06
CA GLU A 18 -4.28 -15.61 14.53
C GLU A 18 -4.43 -14.42 13.56
N LEU A 19 -4.34 -14.66 12.25
CA LEU A 19 -4.48 -13.60 11.23
C LEU A 19 -5.93 -13.12 11.05
N SER A 20 -6.93 -13.96 11.35
CA SER A 20 -8.36 -13.62 11.24
C SER A 20 -8.89 -12.73 12.36
N ARG A 21 -8.07 -12.47 13.39
CA ARG A 21 -8.46 -11.64 14.54
C ARG A 21 -7.90 -10.23 14.37
N PRO A 22 -8.75 -9.23 14.04
CA PRO A 22 -8.30 -7.84 14.04
C PRO A 22 -7.87 -7.45 15.46
N GLY A 23 -6.60 -7.04 15.64
CA GLY A 23 -6.04 -6.63 16.92
C GLY A 23 -4.52 -6.84 17.06
N SER A 24 -3.97 -6.45 18.22
CA SER A 24 -2.54 -6.35 18.58
C SER A 24 -1.73 -7.66 18.59
N VAL A 25 -2.27 -8.76 18.06
CA VAL A 25 -1.71 -10.12 18.17
C VAL A 25 -0.76 -10.43 17.00
N HIS A 26 -0.83 -9.66 15.92
CA HIS A 26 0.10 -9.69 14.81
C HIS A 26 0.45 -8.26 14.41
N TRP A 27 1.70 -8.03 14.01
CA TRP A 27 2.07 -6.78 13.34
C TRP A 27 1.72 -6.94 11.87
N GLY A 28 0.98 -5.97 11.33
CA GLY A 28 0.69 -5.92 9.90
C GLY A 28 1.99 -6.08 9.11
N SER A 29 1.97 -6.98 8.16
CA SER A 29 3.07 -7.26 7.26
C SER A 29 2.76 -6.69 5.89
N GLY A 30 3.68 -6.87 4.95
CA GLY A 30 3.36 -6.56 3.58
C GLY A 30 2.23 -7.44 3.02
N PHE A 31 2.10 -8.71 3.44
CA PHE A 31 1.00 -9.59 3.00
C PHE A 31 -0.35 -8.99 3.44
N ASP A 32 -0.33 -8.42 4.64
CA ASP A 32 -1.27 -7.47 5.24
C ASP A 32 -1.89 -6.52 4.22
N ILE A 33 -0.97 -5.77 3.62
CA ILE A 33 -1.22 -4.70 2.65
C ILE A 33 -1.79 -5.28 1.36
N ASP A 34 -1.20 -6.35 0.83
CA ASP A 34 -1.65 -6.98 -0.42
C ASP A 34 -3.12 -7.43 -0.33
N VAL A 35 -3.53 -8.04 0.79
CA VAL A 35 -4.92 -8.47 1.02
C VAL A 35 -5.86 -7.26 1.10
N VAL A 36 -5.44 -6.18 1.75
CA VAL A 36 -6.24 -4.93 1.84
C VAL A 36 -6.39 -4.26 0.47
N GLU A 37 -5.32 -4.21 -0.33
CA GLU A 37 -5.36 -3.70 -1.70
C GLU A 37 -6.38 -4.42 -2.56
N ASP A 38 -6.38 -5.76 -2.51
CA ASP A 38 -7.32 -6.59 -3.27
C ASP A 38 -8.76 -6.46 -2.75
N ALA A 39 -8.96 -6.54 -1.43
CA ALA A 39 -10.29 -6.50 -0.82
C ALA A 39 -10.99 -5.16 -1.02
N LEU A 40 -10.25 -4.04 -1.00
CA LEU A 40 -10.80 -2.70 -1.16
C LEU A 40 -10.65 -2.14 -2.58
N ASN A 41 -9.97 -2.87 -3.46
CA ASN A 41 -9.62 -2.42 -4.80
C ASN A 41 -8.90 -1.05 -4.79
N ILE A 42 -7.86 -0.94 -3.97
CA ILE A 42 -6.99 0.23 -3.84
C ILE A 42 -5.54 -0.15 -4.08
N GLY A 43 -4.69 0.82 -4.41
CA GLY A 43 -3.24 0.67 -4.34
C GLY A 43 -2.68 1.31 -3.07
N VAL A 44 -1.64 0.74 -2.49
CA VAL A 44 -0.94 1.30 -1.34
C VAL A 44 0.51 1.60 -1.73
N VAL A 45 0.89 2.87 -1.57
CA VAL A 45 2.25 3.35 -1.80
C VAL A 45 2.93 3.52 -0.45
N VAL A 46 4.00 2.75 -0.22
CA VAL A 46 4.72 2.73 1.05
C VAL A 46 5.97 3.59 0.95
N LEU A 47 6.07 4.60 1.82
CA LEU A 47 7.25 5.44 2.00
C LEU A 47 8.09 4.88 3.16
N SER A 48 9.29 4.39 2.89
CA SER A 48 10.16 3.75 3.89
C SER A 48 11.05 4.78 4.60
N HIS A 49 10.99 4.82 5.93
CA HIS A 49 11.91 5.62 6.74
C HIS A 49 13.36 5.15 6.60
N GLU A 50 13.58 3.84 6.58
CA GLU A 50 14.92 3.25 6.67
C GLU A 50 15.72 3.41 5.38
N THR A 51 15.04 3.29 4.24
CA THR A 51 15.69 3.32 2.93
C THR A 51 15.49 4.64 2.20
N GLY A 52 14.56 5.49 2.67
CA GLY A 52 14.12 6.70 1.97
C GLY A 52 13.34 6.43 0.68
N GLY A 53 13.18 5.15 0.30
CA GLY A 53 12.55 4.74 -0.94
C GLY A 53 11.03 4.58 -0.86
N VAL A 54 10.42 4.51 -2.04
CA VAL A 54 9.00 4.27 -2.28
C VAL A 54 8.84 2.85 -2.81
N TYR A 55 8.15 2.00 -2.07
CA TYR A 55 7.82 0.65 -2.51
C TYR A 55 6.35 0.57 -2.87
N ALA A 56 6.05 0.05 -4.06
CA ALA A 56 4.80 -0.66 -4.24
C ALA A 56 4.84 -1.90 -3.34
N ARG A 57 3.90 -1.98 -2.40
CA ARG A 57 3.30 -3.27 -2.09
C ARG A 57 2.08 -3.51 -2.97
N ALA A 58 2.01 -2.88 -4.14
CA ALA A 58 1.12 -3.29 -5.21
C ALA A 58 1.47 -4.73 -5.56
N SER A 59 0.73 -5.67 -4.97
CA SER A 59 0.77 -7.10 -5.31
C SER A 59 0.59 -7.34 -6.82
N ARG A 60 0.03 -6.33 -7.51
CA ARG A 60 -0.36 -6.31 -8.91
C ARG A 60 -0.05 -4.96 -9.57
N THR A 61 1.15 -4.81 -10.11
CA THR A 61 1.51 -3.66 -10.98
C THR A 61 0.90 -3.77 -12.38
N ASP A 62 0.22 -4.88 -12.69
CA ASP A 62 -0.49 -5.15 -13.93
C ASP A 62 -1.91 -4.56 -13.97
N VAL A 63 -2.37 -3.93 -12.89
CA VAL A 63 -3.72 -3.35 -12.79
C VAL A 63 -3.67 -1.92 -12.24
N LYS A 64 -4.27 -0.98 -12.97
CA LYS A 64 -4.51 0.37 -12.47
C LYS A 64 -5.70 0.35 -11.50
N ARG A 65 -5.42 0.49 -10.20
CA ARG A 65 -6.45 0.64 -9.15
C ARG A 65 -7.09 2.04 -9.23
N PRO A 66 -8.37 2.21 -8.86
CA PRO A 66 -9.07 3.50 -8.90
C PRO A 66 -8.56 4.52 -7.87
N TYR A 67 -8.05 4.06 -6.73
CA TYR A 67 -7.56 4.90 -5.64
C TYR A 67 -6.21 4.42 -5.13
N TYR A 68 -5.37 5.36 -4.69
CA TYR A 68 -4.07 5.09 -4.06
C TYR A 68 -3.96 5.79 -2.72
N ILE A 69 -3.48 5.08 -1.70
CA ILE A 69 -3.26 5.59 -0.35
C ILE A 69 -1.75 5.61 -0.06
N LEU A 70 -1.30 6.66 0.61
CA LEU A 70 0.08 6.78 1.07
C LEU A 70 0.21 6.35 2.52
N ILE A 71 1.15 5.44 2.78
CA ILE A 71 1.54 5.06 4.14
C ILE A 71 3.04 5.23 4.34
N TYR A 72 3.44 5.60 5.55
CA TYR A 72 4.82 5.73 5.98
C TYR A 72 5.18 4.54 6.87
N TYR A 73 6.25 3.84 6.54
CA TYR A 73 6.77 2.75 7.36
C TYR A 73 8.00 3.19 8.12
N TYR A 74 7.81 3.44 9.41
CA TYR A 74 8.82 3.99 10.32
C TYR A 74 9.62 2.87 11.00
N SER A 75 10.94 2.93 10.80
CA SER A 75 11.94 2.13 11.53
C SER A 75 11.66 0.62 11.57
N GLY A 76 11.06 0.06 10.52
CA GLY A 76 10.81 -1.38 10.44
C GLY A 76 9.73 -1.88 11.41
N GLN A 77 8.94 -0.99 12.03
CA GLN A 77 8.07 -1.34 13.15
C GLN A 77 6.68 -0.72 13.09
N HIS A 78 6.52 0.46 12.48
CA HIS A 78 5.28 1.20 12.60
C HIS A 78 4.78 1.73 11.25
N PHE A 79 3.54 1.40 10.89
CA PHE A 79 2.84 2.05 9.79
C PHE A 79 2.08 3.27 10.30
N GLN A 80 2.29 4.40 9.65
CA GLN A 80 1.58 5.65 9.88
C GLN A 80 0.98 6.14 8.58
N GLN A 81 -0.16 6.82 8.63
CA GLN A 81 -0.69 7.49 7.45
C GLN A 81 0.29 8.57 6.98
N ALA A 82 0.65 8.54 5.70
CA ALA A 82 1.42 9.60 5.07
C ALA A 82 0.48 10.55 4.32
N GLY A 83 0.89 11.80 4.16
CA GLY A 83 0.09 12.77 3.42
C GLY A 83 0.96 13.81 2.75
N ILE A 84 0.50 14.26 1.59
CA ILE A 84 1.13 15.31 0.81
C ILE A 84 0.36 16.59 1.07
N ARG A 85 1.10 17.65 1.40
CA ARG A 85 0.53 18.97 1.56
C ARG A 85 0.08 19.49 0.20
N HIS A 86 -1.22 19.74 0.07
CA HIS A 86 -1.84 20.36 -1.08
C HIS A 86 -2.19 21.81 -0.74
N HIS A 87 -1.79 22.73 -1.62
CA HIS A 87 -2.09 24.15 -1.47
C HIS A 87 -3.19 24.53 -2.46
N ASP A 88 -4.40 24.80 -1.97
CA ASP A 88 -5.46 25.31 -2.80
C ASP A 88 -5.23 26.79 -3.09
N LYS A 89 -4.84 27.10 -4.32
CA LYS A 89 -4.57 28.48 -4.77
C LYS A 89 -5.84 29.34 -4.79
N GLY A 90 -7.03 28.75 -4.83
CA GLY A 90 -8.31 29.49 -4.87
C GLY A 90 -8.78 29.94 -3.50
N SER A 91 -8.65 29.09 -2.49
CA SER A 91 -9.09 29.38 -1.11
C SER A 91 -7.96 29.85 -0.18
N GLY A 92 -6.69 29.67 -0.57
CA GLY A 92 -5.53 29.89 0.31
C GLY A 92 -5.42 28.86 1.44
N SER A 93 -6.25 27.80 1.41
CA SER A 93 -6.24 26.75 2.42
C SER A 93 -5.16 25.71 2.13
N MET A 94 -4.64 25.13 3.21
CA MET A 94 -3.72 24.00 3.14
C MET A 94 -4.43 22.75 3.63
N GLU A 95 -4.44 21.73 2.79
CA GLU A 95 -4.96 20.41 3.12
C GLU A 95 -3.82 19.38 3.06
N ILE A 96 -3.89 18.35 3.89
CA ILE A 96 -3.02 17.18 3.77
C ILE A 96 -3.83 16.06 3.15
N ARG A 97 -3.47 15.66 1.92
CA ARG A 97 -4.11 14.54 1.22
C ARG A 97 -3.26 13.29 1.36
N SER A 98 -3.87 12.23 1.87
CA SER A 98 -3.26 10.90 2.03
C SER A 98 -3.81 9.87 1.05
N ALA A 99 -4.90 10.21 0.35
CA ALA A 99 -5.55 9.37 -0.64
C ALA A 99 -5.82 10.17 -1.92
N PHE A 100 -5.63 9.50 -3.05
CA PHE A 100 -5.72 10.07 -4.38
C PHE A 100 -6.53 9.14 -5.26
N SER A 101 -7.34 9.68 -6.17
CA SER A 101 -7.75 8.88 -7.32
C SER A 101 -6.52 8.58 -8.19
N ALA A 102 -6.59 7.54 -9.01
CA ALA A 102 -5.48 7.10 -9.85
C ALA A 102 -4.90 8.21 -10.75
N ASP A 103 -5.78 9.10 -11.23
CA ASP A 103 -5.43 10.20 -12.12
C ASP A 103 -4.96 11.46 -11.37
N GLU A 104 -5.06 11.46 -10.03
CA GLU A 104 -4.65 12.56 -9.16
C GLU A 104 -3.39 12.22 -8.35
N VAL A 105 -2.80 11.03 -8.52
CA VAL A 105 -1.54 10.68 -7.86
C VAL A 105 -0.47 11.69 -8.29
N PRO A 106 0.18 12.41 -7.37
CA PRO A 106 1.12 13.46 -7.74
C PRO A 106 2.31 12.92 -8.56
N ASP A 107 2.71 13.63 -9.61
CA ASP A 107 3.77 13.22 -10.54
C ASP A 107 5.07 12.83 -9.85
N PHE A 108 5.44 13.51 -8.76
CA PHE A 108 6.66 13.18 -8.04
C PHE A 108 6.57 11.82 -7.35
N VAL A 109 5.39 11.38 -6.91
CA VAL A 109 5.16 10.03 -6.36
C VAL A 109 5.30 9.00 -7.46
N LEU A 110 4.71 9.26 -8.63
CA LEU A 110 4.84 8.39 -9.81
C LEU A 110 6.30 8.26 -10.25
N ARG A 111 7.05 9.37 -10.24
CA ARG A 111 8.47 9.41 -10.57
C ARG A 111 9.32 8.65 -9.55
N LEU A 112 9.17 8.94 -8.26
CA LEU A 112 9.90 8.25 -7.19
C LEU A 112 9.67 6.74 -7.25
N HIS A 113 8.41 6.33 -7.40
CA HIS A 113 8.08 4.92 -7.56
C HIS A 113 8.79 4.30 -8.77
N ARG A 114 8.78 4.99 -9.92
CA ARG A 114 9.45 4.51 -11.14
C ARG A 114 10.96 4.36 -10.96
N GLU A 115 11.58 5.30 -10.27
CA GLU A 115 13.02 5.29 -9.99
C GLU A 115 13.40 4.14 -9.03
N ASP A 116 12.66 3.99 -7.94
CA ASP A 116 12.96 3.00 -6.90
C ASP A 116 12.57 1.57 -7.31
N CYS A 117 11.42 1.40 -7.94
CA CYS A 117 10.90 0.09 -8.33
C CYS A 117 11.31 -0.33 -9.76
N ARG A 118 11.93 0.57 -10.54
CA ARG A 118 12.30 0.36 -11.96
C ARG A 118 11.11 -0.03 -12.86
N GLN A 119 9.90 0.33 -12.46
CA GLN A 119 8.65 0.06 -13.17
C GLN A 119 7.60 1.13 -12.82
N PRO A 120 6.64 1.43 -13.71
CA PRO A 120 5.58 2.37 -13.38
C PRO A 120 4.69 1.83 -12.25
N LEU A 121 4.01 2.74 -11.52
CA LEU A 121 3.12 2.39 -10.42
C LEU A 121 1.93 1.52 -10.86
N PHE A 122 1.47 1.75 -12.08
CA PHE A 122 0.42 1.00 -12.75
C PHE A 122 0.72 0.94 -14.24
N PRO A 123 0.07 0.04 -15.03
CA PRO A 123 0.35 -0.07 -16.45
C PRO A 123 0.11 1.25 -17.14
N GLU A 124 1.08 1.67 -17.95
CA GLU A 124 0.85 2.77 -18.89
C GLU A 124 -0.17 2.29 -19.91
N ALA A 125 -1.09 3.17 -20.31
CA ALA A 125 -2.00 2.86 -21.39
C ALA A 125 -1.16 2.46 -22.61
N ALA A 126 -1.42 1.28 -23.18
CA ALA A 126 -0.79 0.90 -24.43
C ALA A 126 -1.11 1.98 -25.45
N GLU A 127 -0.10 2.73 -25.89
CA GLU A 127 -0.25 3.64 -27.03
C GLU A 127 -0.86 2.83 -28.18
N GLY A 128 -1.95 3.35 -28.74
CA GLY A 128 -2.95 2.57 -29.45
C GLY A 128 -2.40 1.62 -30.50
N LYS A 129 -2.87 0.38 -30.45
CA LYS A 129 -3.17 -0.33 -31.70
C LYS A 129 -4.44 0.28 -32.26
N GLN A 130 -4.28 1.27 -33.13
CA GLN A 130 -5.29 1.61 -34.14
C GLN A 130 -5.46 0.44 -35.11
#